data_AF-A0A7S1ZBE6-F1
#
_entry.id   AF-A0A7S1ZBE6-F1
#
_cell.length_a   1.000
_cell.length_b   1.000
_cell.length_c   1.000
_cell.angle_alpha   90.00
_cell.angle_beta   90.00
_cell.angle_gamma   90.00
#
_symmetry.space_group_name_H-M   'P 1'
#
loop_
_entity.id
_entity.type
_entity.pdbx_description
1 polymer ?
#
loop_
_entity_poly.entity_id
_entity_poly.type
_entity_poly.pdbx_seq_one_letter_code
_entity_poly.pdbx_strand_id
1 'polypeptide(L)'
;QYANKTFSVYDWIWKDSVQMDNYFQAFLKRSPSVQQVDAELQKATAMAKEIKRIQNATRIRSFIISAEQNKKQLVNECDLWTKRCLELIDQQTYQRLSHLLEHSQPFLER
;
A
#
# COMPACT_ATOMS: atom_id res chain seq x y z
N GLN A 1 6.33 8.26 -27.41
CA GLN A 1 5.06 8.45 -26.68
C GLN A 1 4.38 7.14 -26.24
N TYR A 2 4.97 5.95 -26.43
CA TYR A 2 4.34 4.67 -26.02
C TYR A 2 4.76 4.15 -24.63
N ALA A 3 5.82 4.69 -24.02
CA ALA A 3 6.29 4.23 -22.72
C ALA A 3 5.41 4.68 -21.53
N ASN A 4 4.69 5.80 -21.66
CA ASN A 4 3.86 6.34 -20.56
C ASN A 4 2.52 5.62 -20.37
N LYS A 5 1.95 4.97 -21.40
CA LYS A 5 0.64 4.32 -21.28
C LYS A 5 0.68 3.06 -20.41
N THR A 6 1.78 2.31 -20.46
CA THR A 6 1.93 1.07 -19.66
C THR A 6 2.03 1.37 -18.16
N PHE A 7 2.57 2.54 -17.80
CA PHE A 7 2.72 2.93 -16.40
C PHE A 7 1.56 3.77 -15.85
N SER A 8 0.71 4.35 -16.72
CA SER A 8 -0.43 5.15 -16.30
C SER A 8 -1.49 4.36 -15.50
N VAL A 9 -1.56 3.05 -15.68
CA VAL A 9 -2.41 2.17 -14.83
C VAL A 9 -1.94 2.16 -13.36
N TYR A 10 -0.66 2.43 -13.13
CA TYR A 10 -0.06 2.55 -11.81
C TYR A 10 -0.05 3.99 -11.28
N ASP A 11 -0.64 4.97 -11.98
CA ASP A 11 -0.67 6.39 -11.58
C ASP A 11 -1.29 6.63 -10.19
N TRP A 12 -2.08 5.70 -9.67
CA TRP A 12 -2.67 5.81 -8.34
C TRP A 12 -1.68 5.47 -7.20
N ILE A 13 -0.67 4.62 -7.46
CA ILE A 13 0.49 4.40 -6.58
C ILE A 13 1.58 5.43 -6.90
N TRP A 14 1.77 5.71 -8.21
CA TRP A 14 2.79 6.59 -8.76
C TRP A 14 2.42 8.08 -8.64
N LYS A 15 2.11 8.52 -7.43
CA LYS A 15 1.99 9.95 -7.14
C LYS A 15 2.96 10.32 -6.05
N ASP A 16 3.46 11.56 -6.12
CA ASP A 16 4.32 12.14 -5.09
C ASP A 16 3.89 11.71 -3.70
N SER A 17 4.87 11.44 -2.82
CA SER A 17 4.66 10.97 -1.44
C SER A 17 3.53 11.69 -0.69
N VAL A 18 3.30 12.97 -1.02
CA VAL A 18 2.22 13.82 -0.52
C VAL A 18 0.81 13.37 -0.94
N GLN A 19 0.60 12.93 -2.18
CA GLN A 19 -0.70 12.46 -2.66
C GLN A 19 -1.04 11.05 -2.13
N MET A 20 -0.03 10.19 -2.00
CA MET A 20 -0.15 8.91 -1.30
C MET A 20 -0.56 9.13 0.15
N ASP A 21 0.05 10.10 0.83
CA ASP A 21 -0.31 10.46 2.19
C ASP A 21 -1.73 11.02 2.27
N ASN A 22 -2.13 11.90 1.35
CA ASN A 22 -3.50 12.41 1.27
C ASN A 22 -4.54 11.29 1.03
N TYR A 23 -4.24 10.32 0.18
CA TYR A 23 -5.11 9.17 -0.06
C TYR A 23 -5.21 8.30 1.20
N PHE A 24 -4.09 8.06 1.88
CA PHE A 24 -4.04 7.34 3.15
C PHE A 24 -4.82 8.05 4.26
N GLN A 25 -4.68 9.37 4.37
CA GLN A 25 -5.41 10.20 5.32
C GLN A 25 -6.91 10.21 5.02
N ALA A 26 -7.30 10.29 3.73
CA ALA A 26 -8.70 10.18 3.33
C ALA A 26 -9.27 8.78 3.63
N PHE A 27 -8.47 7.74 3.43
CA PHE A 27 -8.82 6.37 3.77
C PHE A 27 -9.01 6.20 5.28
N LEU A 28 -8.08 6.72 6.09
CA LEU A 28 -8.16 6.74 7.55
C LEU A 28 -9.38 7.49 8.09
N LYS A 29 -9.70 8.64 7.52
CA LYS A 29 -10.89 9.43 7.86
C LYS A 29 -12.21 8.67 7.65
N ARG A 30 -12.20 7.64 6.80
CA ARG A 30 -13.37 6.79 6.53
C ARG A 30 -13.57 5.70 7.59
N SER A 31 -12.68 5.58 8.57
CA SER A 31 -12.69 4.50 9.58
C SER A 31 -12.92 3.13 8.93
N PRO A 32 -12.04 2.70 8.02
CA PRO A 32 -12.26 1.54 7.18
C PRO A 32 -12.32 0.29 8.06
N SER A 33 -13.25 -0.60 7.73
CA SER A 33 -13.33 -1.91 8.37
C SER A 33 -12.10 -2.75 8.01
N VAL A 34 -11.77 -3.73 8.87
CA VAL A 34 -10.64 -4.66 8.64
C VAL A 34 -10.72 -5.33 7.25
N GLN A 35 -11.93 -5.63 6.77
CA GLN A 35 -12.16 -6.21 5.44
C GLN A 35 -11.81 -5.25 4.29
N GLN A 36 -12.04 -3.95 4.47
CA GLN A 36 -11.67 -2.95 3.46
C GLN A 36 -10.17 -2.70 3.42
N VAL A 37 -9.50 -2.79 4.58
CA VAL A 37 -8.03 -2.74 4.65
C VAL A 37 -7.43 -3.97 3.96
N ASP A 38 -7.96 -5.17 4.21
CA ASP A 38 -7.49 -6.40 3.56
C ASP A 38 -7.68 -6.36 2.03
N ALA A 39 -8.82 -5.84 1.55
CA ALA A 39 -9.08 -5.68 0.13
C ALA A 39 -8.07 -4.71 -0.55
N GLU A 40 -7.73 -3.59 0.08
CA GLU A 40 -6.71 -2.67 -0.44
C GLU A 40 -5.30 -3.28 -0.38
N LEU A 41 -4.99 -4.08 0.65
CA LEU A 41 -3.72 -4.77 0.79
C LEU A 41 -3.54 -5.87 -0.27
N GLN A 42 -4.61 -6.59 -0.59
CA GLN A 42 -4.63 -7.56 -1.70
C GLN A 42 -4.41 -6.88 -3.05
N LYS A 43 -5.01 -5.71 -3.29
CA LYS A 43 -4.78 -4.92 -4.52
C LYS A 43 -3.32 -4.49 -4.64
N ALA A 44 -2.75 -3.94 -3.56
CA ALA A 44 -1.33 -3.53 -3.54
C ALA A 44 -0.40 -4.74 -3.80
N THR A 45 -0.69 -5.89 -3.18
CA THR A 45 0.08 -7.12 -3.36
C THR A 45 -0.02 -7.67 -4.79
N ALA A 46 -1.22 -7.64 -5.40
CA ALA A 46 -1.42 -8.04 -6.78
C ALA A 46 -0.61 -7.16 -7.73
N MET A 47 -0.61 -5.84 -7.51
CA MET A 47 0.16 -4.92 -8.34
C MET A 47 1.67 -5.07 -8.16
N ALA A 48 2.16 -5.32 -6.95
CA ALA A 48 3.56 -5.66 -6.73
C ALA A 48 3.99 -6.91 -7.54
N LYS A 49 3.10 -7.91 -7.68
CA LYS A 49 3.35 -9.09 -8.53
C LYS A 49 3.35 -8.74 -10.02
N GLU A 50 2.47 -7.86 -10.48
CA GLU A 50 2.44 -7.39 -11.86
C GLU A 50 3.67 -6.55 -12.23
N ILE A 51 4.09 -5.63 -11.36
CA ILE A 51 5.28 -4.79 -11.55
C ILE A 51 6.53 -5.67 -11.70
N LYS A 52 6.63 -6.76 -10.92
CA LYS A 52 7.74 -7.72 -11.06
C LYS A 52 7.80 -8.36 -12.45
N ARG A 53 6.65 -8.57 -13.11
CA ARG A 53 6.55 -9.20 -14.45
C ARG A 53 6.91 -8.26 -15.61
N ILE A 54 6.95 -6.94 -15.40
CA ILE A 54 7.34 -5.98 -16.45
C ILE A 54 8.79 -6.29 -16.88
N GLN A 55 9.17 -6.06 -18.14
CA GLN A 55 10.57 -6.26 -18.56
C GLN A 55 11.44 -5.10 -18.06
N ASN A 56 12.64 -5.41 -17.56
CA ASN A 56 13.56 -4.40 -17.02
C ASN A 56 14.12 -3.47 -18.10
N ALA A 57 14.26 -3.97 -19.33
CA ALA A 57 14.72 -3.20 -20.47
C ALA A 57 13.90 -3.59 -21.69
N THR A 58 13.31 -2.62 -22.37
CA THR A 58 12.63 -2.83 -23.64
C THR A 58 13.38 -2.07 -24.72
N ARG A 59 13.85 -2.79 -25.73
CA ARG A 59 14.49 -2.18 -26.90
C ARG A 59 13.41 -1.73 -27.86
N ILE A 60 13.25 -0.42 -28.03
CA ILE A 60 12.34 0.16 -29.02
C ILE A 60 13.21 0.79 -30.12
N ARG A 61 13.26 0.13 -31.28
CA ARG A 61 14.13 0.49 -32.41
C ARG A 61 15.61 0.53 -31.99
N SER A 62 16.25 1.70 -32.04
CA SER A 62 17.65 1.92 -31.62
C SER A 62 17.79 2.30 -30.15
N PHE A 63 16.69 2.51 -29.42
CA PHE A 63 16.71 2.99 -28.04
C PHE A 63 16.49 1.83 -27.05
N ILE A 64 17.21 1.87 -25.94
CA ILE A 64 16.99 0.99 -24.78
C ILE A 64 16.30 1.83 -23.72
N ILE A 65 15.06 1.47 -23.39
CA ILE A 65 14.34 2.08 -22.27
C ILE A 65 14.51 1.15 -21.09
N SER A 66 15.23 1.61 -20.06
CA SER A 66 15.32 0.89 -18.78
C SER A 66 14.14 1.26 -17.90
N ALA A 67 13.38 0.24 -17.50
CA ALA A 67 12.31 0.33 -16.50
C ALA A 67 12.81 -0.08 -15.09
N GLU A 68 14.09 -0.39 -14.93
CA GLU A 68 14.63 -0.97 -13.69
C GLU A 68 14.48 -0.04 -12.48
N GLN A 69 14.78 1.26 -12.65
CA GLN A 69 14.66 2.24 -11.58
C GLN A 69 13.19 2.47 -11.18
N ASN A 70 12.30 2.59 -12.17
CA ASN A 70 10.86 2.78 -11.96
C ASN A 70 10.25 1.55 -11.25
N LYS A 71 10.68 0.34 -11.63
CA LYS A 71 10.27 -0.89 -10.94
C LYS A 71 10.70 -0.92 -9.49
N LYS A 72 11.96 -0.56 -9.19
CA LYS A 72 12.45 -0.50 -7.82
C LYS A 72 11.65 0.50 -6.99
N GLN A 73 11.36 1.68 -7.54
CA GLN A 73 10.56 2.70 -6.86
C GLN A 73 9.14 2.19 -6.56
N LEU A 74 8.44 1.64 -7.56
CA LEU A 74 7.09 1.11 -7.39
C LEU A 74 7.00 -0.06 -6.38
N VAL A 75 7.99 -0.96 -6.37
CA VAL A 75 8.04 -2.03 -5.38
C VAL A 75 8.24 -1.46 -3.98
N ASN A 76 9.14 -0.50 -3.81
CA ASN A 76 9.36 0.15 -2.52
C ASN A 76 8.10 0.89 -2.02
N GLU A 77 7.36 1.54 -2.91
CA GLU A 77 6.10 2.22 -2.58
C GLU A 77 5.00 1.23 -2.15
N CYS A 78 4.87 0.10 -2.84
CA CYS A 78 3.97 -0.99 -2.44
C CYS A 78 4.34 -1.56 -1.05
N ASP A 79 5.63 -1.76 -0.79
CA ASP A 79 6.10 -2.26 0.50
C ASP A 79 5.84 -1.25 1.63
N LEU A 80 6.07 0.04 1.36
CA LEU A 80 5.77 1.13 2.30
C LEU A 80 4.28 1.19 2.62
N TRP A 81 3.42 1.07 1.60
CA TRP A 81 1.97 1.04 1.77
C TRP A 81 1.53 -0.14 2.65
N THR A 82 2.07 -1.32 2.37
CA THR A 82 1.76 -2.54 3.13
C THR A 82 2.14 -2.38 4.61
N LYS A 83 3.34 -1.85 4.89
CA LYS A 83 3.77 -1.58 6.27
C LYS A 83 2.83 -0.63 6.99
N ARG A 84 2.46 0.49 6.36
CA ARG A 84 1.53 1.47 6.92
C ARG A 84 0.16 0.85 7.22
N CYS A 85 -0.37 0.01 6.34
CA CYS A 85 -1.63 -0.69 6.59
C CYS A 85 -1.54 -1.66 7.78
N LEU A 86 -0.43 -2.39 7.91
CA LEU A 86 -0.20 -3.31 9.05
C LEU A 86 -0.10 -2.54 10.37
N GLU A 87 0.68 -1.45 10.40
CA GLU A 87 0.82 -0.59 11.59
C GLU A 87 -0.54 -0.05 12.07
N LEU A 88 -1.43 0.31 11.14
CA LEU A 88 -2.79 0.74 11.48
C LEU A 88 -3.64 -0.37 12.10
N ILE A 89 -3.60 -1.58 11.52
CA ILE A 89 -4.32 -2.73 12.06
C ILE A 89 -3.81 -3.05 13.46
N ASP A 90 -2.50 -3.04 13.65
CA ASP A 90 -1.88 -3.28 14.95
C ASP A 90 -2.33 -2.23 15.96
N GLN A 91 -2.27 -0.94 15.62
CA GLN A 91 -2.74 0.14 16.50
C GLN A 91 -4.22 -0.01 16.88
N GLN A 92 -5.10 -0.31 15.91
CA GLN A 92 -6.51 -0.55 16.19
C GLN A 92 -6.72 -1.78 17.07
N THR A 93 -5.92 -2.82 16.88
CA THR A 93 -5.98 -4.05 17.68
C THR A 93 -5.54 -3.78 19.11
N TYR A 94 -4.42 -3.07 19.30
CA TYR A 94 -3.94 -2.65 20.61
C TYR A 94 -4.97 -1.81 21.36
N GLN A 95 -5.59 -0.82 20.71
CA GLN A 95 -6.62 0.01 21.32
C GLN A 95 -7.86 -0.80 21.74
N ARG A 96 -8.29 -1.77 20.93
CA ARG A 96 -9.41 -2.64 21.28
C ARG A 96 -9.06 -3.57 22.44
N LEU A 97 -7.86 -4.14 22.44
CA LEU A 97 -7.38 -5.02 23.50
C LEU A 97 -7.23 -4.27 24.83
N SER A 98 -6.65 -3.06 24.81
CA SER A 98 -6.51 -2.24 26.01
C SER A 98 -7.88 -1.89 26.59
N HIS A 99 -8.82 -1.47 25.74
CA HIS A 99 -10.19 -1.17 26.18
C HIS A 99 -10.88 -2.39 26.80
N LEU A 100 -10.74 -3.59 26.20
CA LEU A 100 -11.30 -4.83 26.76
C LEU A 100 -10.65 -5.20 28.10
N LEU A 101 -9.34 -5.07 28.21
CA LEU A 101 -8.60 -5.35 29.45
C LEU A 101 -9.06 -4.43 30.58
N GLU A 102 -9.14 -3.12 30.35
CA GLU A 102 -9.63 -2.14 31.32
C GLU A 102 -11.05 -2.46 31.81
N HIS A 103 -11.94 -2.89 30.90
CA HIS A 103 -13.31 -3.27 31.27
C HIS A 103 -13.42 -4.63 31.97
N SER A 104 -12.48 -5.55 31.73
CA SER A 104 -12.44 -6.87 32.36
C SER A 104 -11.72 -6.90 33.72
N GLN A 105 -10.79 -5.97 33.97
CA GLN A 105 -10.07 -5.85 35.25
C GLN A 105 -10.96 -5.85 36.49
N PRO A 106 -12.05 -5.04 36.56
CA PRO A 106 -12.91 -5.04 37.75
C PRO A 106 -13.69 -6.35 37.97
N PHE A 107 -13.74 -7.26 37.00
CA PHE A 107 -14.33 -8.60 37.16
C PHE A 107 -13.33 -9.64 37.66
N LEU A 108 -12.02 -9.40 37.50
CA LEU A 108 -10.96 -10.31 37.96
C LEU A 108 -10.51 -10.04 39.41
N GLU A 109 -10.82 -8.86 39.95
CA GLU A 109 -10.49 -8.46 41.33
C GLU A 109 -11.63 -8.68 42.35
N ARG A 110 -12.70 -9.39 41.96
CA ARG A 110 -13.76 -9.89 42.88
C ARG A 110 -13.65 -11.40 43.04
#